data_AF-A0A2P1BQ83-F1
#
_entry.id   AF-A0A2P1BQ83-F1
#
_cell.length_a   1.000
_cell.length_b   1.000
_cell.length_c   1.000
_cell.angle_alpha   90.00
_cell.angle_beta   90.00
_cell.angle_gamma   90.00
#
_symmetry.space_group_name_H-M   'P 1'
#
loop_
_entity.id
_entity.type
_entity.pdbx_description
1 polymer ?
#
loop_
_entity_poly.entity_id
_entity_poly.type
_entity_poly.pdbx_seq_one_letter_code
_entity_poly.pdbx_strand_id
1 'polypeptide(L)'
;MSITHIQNAISAESQMSFSLSEICKAGLSTIYDRDIDIMQSTEISNNISRIRYIRSQDGKLFSYLCRKESTNRLSFFDENLPNARWYGADLSEPQIFFSTANNVLTIRDVVNGETLKTYIFSRNDFIDKKETSKDEMDKINIWLDEYITNSFNKTNAWDVKYIGVTQTMSSPVNTYMLNFDTTDKKLLSLKNADVDAFAFEQNISRISKWKNSFCTKEISDFMIKYSIDVLHSKISNNGELQFISTCYKGSY
;
A
#
# COMPACT_ATOMS: atom_id res chain seq x y z
N MET A 1 43.63 19.32 19.54
CA MET A 1 42.26 19.10 19.01
C MET A 1 42.18 17.66 18.54
N SER A 2 41.48 16.82 19.31
CA SER A 2 41.48 15.36 19.11
C SER A 2 40.65 14.94 17.91
N ILE A 3 41.17 13.91 17.22
CA ILE A 3 40.65 13.21 16.04
C ILE A 3 39.22 12.65 16.25
N THR A 4 38.74 12.61 17.50
CA THR A 4 37.41 12.17 17.90
C THR A 4 36.25 13.08 17.45
N HIS A 5 36.51 14.34 17.08
CA HIS A 5 35.45 15.22 16.53
C HIS A 5 35.28 15.12 15.01
N ILE A 6 36.17 14.44 14.30
CA ILE A 6 36.05 14.24 12.84
C ILE A 6 35.28 12.94 12.52
N GLN A 7 35.17 12.00 13.47
CA GLN A 7 34.43 10.76 13.28
C GLN A 7 32.90 10.87 13.50
N ASN A 8 32.41 11.95 14.11
CA ASN A 8 30.95 12.18 14.28
C ASN A 8 30.29 12.94 13.12
N ALA A 9 31.02 13.23 12.03
CA ALA A 9 30.46 13.86 10.84
C ALA A 9 30.29 12.88 9.65
N ILE A 10 30.63 11.59 9.84
CA ILE A 10 30.53 10.54 8.79
C ILE A 10 29.57 9.42 9.23
N SER A 11 28.58 9.76 10.03
CA SER A 11 27.37 8.94 10.24
C SER A 11 26.11 9.76 9.99
N ALA A 12 26.18 10.71 9.06
CA ALA A 12 25.00 11.08 8.31
C ALA A 12 24.65 9.85 7.47
N GLU A 13 23.83 8.96 8.04
CA GLU A 13 22.93 8.12 7.25
C GLU A 13 22.51 8.93 6.03
N SER A 14 22.58 8.35 4.83
CA SER A 14 22.01 8.97 3.65
C SER A 14 20.54 9.27 3.96
N GLN A 15 20.24 10.49 4.38
CA GLN A 15 18.88 10.96 4.52
C GLN A 15 18.31 10.82 3.11
N MET A 16 17.44 9.84 2.92
CA MET A 16 16.75 9.62 1.66
C MET A 16 15.88 10.86 1.43
N SER A 17 16.43 11.84 0.71
CA SER A 17 15.74 13.07 0.37
C SER A 17 14.63 12.75 -0.64
N PHE A 18 13.43 13.29 -0.41
CA PHE A 18 12.40 13.25 -1.43
C PHE A 18 12.86 14.02 -2.67
N SER A 19 12.72 13.39 -3.84
CA SER A 19 12.96 14.02 -5.13
C SER A 19 11.93 15.13 -5.39
N LEU A 20 12.24 16.04 -6.31
CA LEU A 20 11.29 17.06 -6.71
C LEU A 20 10.00 16.43 -7.27
N SER A 21 10.13 15.35 -8.04
CA SER A 21 8.99 14.63 -8.58
C SER A 21 8.06 14.09 -7.50
N GLU A 22 8.61 13.50 -6.44
CA GLU A 22 7.83 13.01 -5.29
C GLU A 22 7.14 14.17 -4.56
N ILE A 23 7.87 15.26 -4.30
CA ILE A 23 7.31 16.46 -3.68
C ILE A 23 6.16 17.05 -4.52
N CYS A 24 6.32 17.08 -5.84
CA CYS A 24 5.32 17.58 -6.78
C CYS A 24 4.09 16.68 -6.88
N LYS A 25 4.26 15.35 -6.87
CA LYS A 25 3.13 14.40 -6.80
C LYS A 25 2.32 14.64 -5.52
N ALA A 26 2.99 14.74 -4.37
CA ALA A 26 2.34 14.96 -3.08
C ALA A 26 1.62 16.32 -3.01
N GLY A 27 2.23 17.37 -3.54
CA GLY A 27 1.62 18.69 -3.63
C GLY A 27 0.36 18.70 -4.49
N LEU A 28 0.40 18.06 -5.66
CA LEU A 28 -0.77 17.97 -6.54
C LEU A 28 -1.88 17.10 -5.94
N SER A 29 -1.51 15.97 -5.33
CA SER A 29 -2.41 15.08 -4.58
C SER A 29 -3.17 15.84 -3.50
N THR A 30 -2.48 16.73 -2.78
CA THR A 30 -3.06 17.59 -1.73
C THR A 30 -4.07 18.60 -2.29
N ILE A 31 -3.73 19.31 -3.37
CA ILE A 31 -4.62 20.34 -3.95
C ILE A 31 -5.92 19.73 -4.45
N TYR A 32 -5.82 18.63 -5.20
CA TYR A 32 -6.95 18.06 -5.91
C TYR A 32 -7.64 16.92 -5.15
N ASP A 33 -7.11 16.53 -3.99
CA ASP A 33 -7.58 15.39 -3.20
C ASP A 33 -7.62 14.11 -4.06
N ARG A 34 -6.44 13.74 -4.58
CA ARG A 34 -6.25 12.60 -5.47
C ARG A 34 -5.19 11.68 -4.93
N ASP A 35 -5.39 10.38 -5.15
CA ASP A 35 -4.40 9.39 -4.76
C ASP A 35 -3.07 9.66 -5.48
N ILE A 36 -1.97 9.50 -4.76
CA ILE A 36 -0.62 9.70 -5.28
C ILE A 36 -0.19 8.52 -6.17
N ASP A 37 -0.80 7.35 -5.97
CA ASP A 37 -0.51 6.12 -6.69
C ASP A 37 -0.93 6.19 -8.17
N ILE A 38 -1.98 6.96 -8.50
CA ILE A 38 -2.44 7.13 -9.89
C ILE A 38 -1.62 8.17 -10.68
N MET A 39 -0.69 8.85 -10.00
CA MET A 39 0.08 9.95 -10.60
C MET A 39 1.42 9.46 -11.12
N GLN A 40 1.72 9.82 -12.36
CA GLN A 40 3.03 9.64 -12.98
C GLN A 40 3.78 10.98 -12.99
N SER A 41 5.04 10.96 -12.61
CA SER A 41 5.90 12.14 -12.61
C SER A 41 7.03 11.99 -13.63
N THR A 42 7.38 13.09 -14.30
CA THR A 42 8.54 13.17 -15.18
C THR A 42 9.28 14.46 -14.88
N GLU A 43 10.55 14.38 -14.49
CA GLU A 43 11.38 15.57 -14.34
C GLU A 43 11.60 16.22 -15.71
N ILE A 44 11.27 17.51 -15.80
CA ILE A 44 11.47 18.31 -17.01
C ILE A 44 12.75 19.12 -16.88
N SER A 45 13.02 19.64 -15.67
CA SER A 45 14.24 20.36 -15.31
C SER A 45 14.44 20.35 -13.80
N ASN A 46 15.57 20.88 -13.32
CA ASN A 46 15.95 20.87 -11.90
C ASN A 46 14.91 21.48 -10.93
N ASN A 47 14.03 22.36 -11.42
CA ASN A 47 12.99 23.00 -10.61
C ASN A 47 11.57 22.77 -11.16
N ILE A 48 11.39 21.96 -12.21
CA ILE A 48 10.07 21.67 -12.79
C ILE A 48 9.91 20.17 -13.01
N SER A 49 8.84 19.60 -12.46
CA SER A 49 8.39 18.23 -12.73
C SER A 49 6.99 18.26 -13.33
N ARG A 50 6.74 17.42 -14.33
CA ARG A 50 5.41 17.25 -14.92
C ARG A 50 4.71 16.07 -14.24
N ILE A 51 3.48 16.28 -13.80
CA ILE A 51 2.63 15.26 -13.19
C ILE A 51 1.45 14.97 -14.11
N ARG A 52 1.19 13.70 -14.39
CA ARG A 52 0.06 13.24 -15.21
C ARG A 52 -0.72 12.15 -14.47
N TYR A 53 -2.03 12.13 -14.65
CA TYR A 53 -2.86 11.01 -14.21
C TYR A 53 -4.13 10.90 -15.04
N ILE A 54 -4.70 9.69 -15.07
CA ILE A 54 -6.03 9.45 -15.62
C ILE A 54 -7.03 9.58 -14.48
N ARG A 55 -8.01 10.47 -14.63
CA ARG A 55 -9.03 10.70 -13.62
C ARG A 55 -10.04 9.54 -13.62
N SER A 56 -10.21 8.89 -12.47
CA SER A 56 -11.06 7.69 -12.34
C SER A 56 -12.54 7.93 -12.64
N GLN A 57 -13.06 9.15 -12.41
CA GLN A 57 -14.48 9.46 -12.61
C GLN A 57 -14.90 9.46 -14.09
N ASP A 58 -14.02 9.87 -15.00
CA ASP A 58 -14.37 10.07 -16.41
C ASP A 58 -13.29 9.63 -17.41
N GLY A 59 -12.21 9.00 -16.95
CA GLY A 59 -11.14 8.46 -17.79
C GLY A 59 -10.31 9.52 -18.51
N LYS A 60 -10.48 10.81 -18.19
CA LYS A 60 -9.72 11.88 -18.84
C LYS A 60 -8.30 11.94 -18.32
N LEU A 61 -7.35 12.07 -19.23
CA LEU A 61 -5.95 12.37 -18.91
C LEU A 61 -5.83 13.84 -18.50
N PHE A 62 -5.23 14.08 -17.34
CA PHE A 62 -4.83 15.41 -16.89
C PHE A 62 -3.30 15.51 -16.87
N SER A 63 -2.78 16.67 -17.23
CA SER A 63 -1.36 17.02 -17.16
C SER A 63 -1.16 18.35 -16.43
N TYR A 64 -0.20 18.39 -15.51
CA TYR A 64 0.17 19.58 -14.75
C TYR A 64 1.70 19.74 -14.74
N LEU A 65 2.19 20.96 -14.81
CA LEU A 65 3.57 21.27 -14.43
C LEU A 65 3.60 21.73 -12.99
N CYS A 66 4.48 21.17 -12.19
CA CYS A 66 4.79 21.62 -10.85
C CYS A 66 6.16 22.29 -10.86
N ARG A 67 6.24 23.49 -10.28
CA ARG A 67 7.49 24.26 -10.17
C ARG A 67 7.83 24.50 -8.71
N LYS A 68 9.09 24.26 -8.36
CA LYS A 68 9.67 24.64 -7.07
C LYS A 68 10.06 26.13 -7.13
N GLU A 69 9.25 26.97 -6.50
CA GLU A 69 9.42 28.43 -6.46
C GLU A 69 10.54 28.84 -5.50
N SER A 70 10.69 28.12 -4.39
CA SER A 70 11.66 28.41 -3.35
C SER A 70 12.12 27.12 -2.67
N THR A 71 12.85 27.22 -1.57
CA THR A 71 13.29 26.07 -0.76
C THR A 71 12.14 25.22 -0.24
N ASN A 72 10.95 25.81 -0.06
CA ASN A 72 9.81 25.16 0.59
C ASN A 72 8.45 25.46 -0.07
N ARG A 73 8.40 26.07 -1.26
CA ARG A 73 7.13 26.44 -1.93
C ARG A 73 7.00 25.86 -3.33
N LEU A 74 5.79 25.45 -3.68
CA LEU A 74 5.40 24.93 -5.00
C LEU A 74 4.37 25.84 -5.67
N SER A 75 4.38 25.84 -7.00
CA SER A 75 3.31 26.36 -7.84
C SER A 75 2.95 25.34 -8.93
N PHE A 76 1.73 25.43 -9.46
CA PHE A 76 1.20 24.46 -10.42
C PHE A 76 0.62 25.15 -11.65
N PHE A 77 0.89 24.62 -12.83
CA PHE A 77 0.33 25.03 -14.10
C PHE A 77 -0.53 23.90 -14.66
N ASP A 78 -1.82 24.16 -14.86
CA ASP A 78 -2.76 23.19 -15.41
C ASP A 78 -2.69 23.18 -16.95
N GLU A 79 -2.01 22.20 -17.54
CA GLU A 79 -1.82 22.14 -19.00
C GLU A 79 -3.13 21.85 -19.77
N ASN A 80 -4.24 21.60 -19.06
CA ASN A 80 -5.54 21.26 -19.64
C ASN A 80 -6.45 22.50 -19.82
N LEU A 81 -6.06 23.67 -19.30
CA LEU A 81 -6.81 24.91 -19.44
C LEU A 81 -6.21 25.81 -20.53
N PRO A 82 -7.03 26.40 -21.43
CA PRO A 82 -6.54 27.19 -22.55
C PRO A 82 -5.83 28.49 -22.13
N ASN A 83 -6.15 29.03 -20.95
CA ASN A 83 -5.55 30.24 -20.38
C ASN A 83 -4.94 29.95 -19.00
N ALA A 84 -4.25 28.81 -18.87
CA ALA A 84 -3.60 28.44 -17.63
C ALA A 84 -2.51 29.44 -17.23
N ARG A 85 -2.30 29.52 -15.93
CA ARG A 85 -1.24 30.28 -15.27
C ARG A 85 -0.65 29.44 -14.15
N TRP A 86 0.44 29.93 -13.56
CA TRP A 86 1.06 29.31 -12.40
C TRP A 86 0.27 29.67 -11.14
N TYR A 87 -0.59 28.77 -10.68
CA TYR A 87 -1.33 28.90 -9.43
C TYR A 87 -0.39 28.75 -8.24
N GLY A 88 -0.49 29.66 -7.26
CA GLY A 88 0.39 29.70 -6.09
C GLY A 88 1.75 30.35 -6.33
N ALA A 89 1.99 30.92 -7.52
CA ALA A 89 3.17 31.75 -7.78
C ALA A 89 3.04 33.14 -7.12
N ASP A 90 1.85 33.74 -7.21
CA ASP A 90 1.48 34.97 -6.51
C ASP A 90 1.22 34.68 -5.03
N LEU A 91 1.81 35.47 -4.13
CA LEU A 91 1.70 35.29 -2.68
C LEU A 91 0.33 35.65 -2.10
N SER A 92 -0.52 36.33 -2.88
CA SER A 92 -1.92 36.63 -2.52
C SER A 92 -2.86 35.43 -2.69
N GLU A 93 -2.39 34.34 -3.28
CA GLU A 93 -3.17 33.13 -3.57
C GLU A 93 -2.97 32.05 -2.49
N PRO A 94 -3.78 30.99 -2.50
CA PRO A 94 -3.44 29.75 -1.80
C PRO A 94 -2.02 29.27 -2.15
N GLN A 95 -1.22 28.99 -1.13
CA GLN A 95 0.18 28.60 -1.24
C GLN A 95 0.37 27.16 -0.80
N ILE A 96 1.13 26.39 -1.57
CA ILE A 96 1.54 25.04 -1.17
C ILE A 96 2.97 25.08 -0.65
N PHE A 97 3.12 24.77 0.63
CA PHE A 97 4.40 24.61 1.29
C PHE A 97 4.76 23.15 1.46
N PHE A 98 6.05 22.83 1.42
CA PHE A 98 6.57 21.52 1.75
C PHE A 98 7.74 21.59 2.72
N SER A 99 7.89 20.56 3.54
CA SER A 99 9.05 20.37 4.40
C SER A 99 9.40 18.90 4.51
N THR A 100 10.70 18.59 4.53
CA THR A 100 11.21 17.22 4.67
C THR A 100 12.01 17.09 5.95
N ALA A 101 11.64 16.17 6.83
CA ALA A 101 12.39 15.85 8.05
C ALA A 101 12.21 14.37 8.39
N ASN A 102 13.29 13.68 8.80
CA ASN A 102 13.24 12.28 9.26
C ASN A 102 12.48 11.32 8.30
N ASN A 103 12.75 11.40 6.99
CA ASN A 103 12.07 10.62 5.94
C ASN A 103 10.55 10.83 5.86
N VAL A 104 10.06 11.94 6.41
CA VAL A 104 8.67 12.39 6.32
C VAL A 104 8.61 13.65 5.47
N LEU A 105 7.73 13.65 4.47
CA LEU A 105 7.35 14.81 3.67
C LEU A 105 6.04 15.36 4.21
N THR A 106 6.04 16.62 4.63
CA THR A 106 4.82 17.34 5.00
C THR A 106 4.46 18.33 3.91
N ILE A 107 3.23 18.29 3.43
CA ILE A 107 2.64 19.29 2.52
C ILE A 107 1.61 20.10 3.29
N ARG A 108 1.63 21.43 3.15
CA ARG A 108 0.68 22.35 3.78
C ARG A 108 0.03 23.22 2.72
N ASP A 109 -1.29 23.25 2.71
CA ASP A 109 -2.08 24.22 1.97
C ASP A 109 -2.35 25.42 2.87
N VAL A 110 -1.87 26.60 2.47
CA VAL A 110 -1.87 27.83 3.27
C VAL A 110 -2.60 28.93 2.54
N VAL A 111 -3.64 29.49 3.16
CA VAL A 111 -4.43 30.60 2.61
C VAL A 111 -4.42 31.73 3.63
N ASN A 112 -4.08 32.95 3.20
CA ASN A 112 -3.99 34.13 4.06
C ASN A 112 -3.12 33.93 5.32
N GLY A 113 -2.08 33.11 5.22
CA GLY A 113 -1.17 32.80 6.33
C GLY A 113 -1.65 31.69 7.28
N GLU A 114 -2.87 31.19 7.10
CA GLU A 114 -3.40 30.08 7.88
C GLU A 114 -3.25 28.75 7.13
N THR A 115 -2.83 27.70 7.84
CA THR A 115 -2.76 26.36 7.25
C THR A 115 -4.15 25.73 7.26
N LEU A 116 -4.75 25.58 6.08
CA LEU A 116 -6.06 24.94 5.92
C LEU A 116 -5.99 23.42 6.00
N LYS A 117 -4.96 22.82 5.39
CA LYS A 117 -4.75 21.37 5.39
C LYS A 117 -3.27 21.02 5.52
N THR A 118 -3.01 19.92 6.20
CA THR A 118 -1.68 19.32 6.31
C THR A 118 -1.76 17.85 5.91
N TYR A 119 -0.92 17.45 4.97
CA TYR A 119 -0.77 16.06 4.54
C TYR A 119 0.65 15.60 4.85
N ILE A 120 0.76 14.33 5.25
CA ILE A 120 2.02 13.71 5.66
C ILE A 120 2.23 12.47 4.81
N PHE A 121 3.39 12.39 4.17
CA PHE A 121 3.80 11.28 3.33
C PHE A 121 5.12 10.70 3.86
N SER A 122 5.21 9.37 3.83
CA SER A 122 6.40 8.58 4.10
C SER A 122 7.07 8.15 2.78
N ARG A 123 8.27 7.59 2.86
CA ARG A 123 8.93 6.99 1.66
C ARG A 123 8.10 5.89 1.01
N ASN A 124 7.31 5.14 1.78
CA ASN A 124 6.52 4.02 1.26
C ASN A 124 5.38 4.47 0.35
N ASP A 125 4.94 5.73 0.47
CA ASP A 125 3.89 6.32 -0.38
C ASP A 125 4.37 6.65 -1.79
N PHE A 126 5.68 6.53 -2.05
CA PHE A 126 6.31 6.80 -3.35
C PHE A 126 6.94 5.57 -3.99
N ILE A 127 6.87 4.41 -3.32
CA ILE A 127 7.25 3.15 -3.94
C ILE A 127 6.11 2.80 -4.88
N ASP A 128 6.39 2.74 -6.19
CA ASP A 128 5.40 2.33 -7.19
C ASP A 128 4.74 1.02 -6.72
N LYS A 129 3.50 1.12 -6.25
CA LYS A 129 2.65 -0.04 -6.02
C LYS A 129 2.29 -0.54 -7.41
N LYS A 130 3.17 -1.36 -7.98
CA LYS A 130 2.93 -2.01 -9.26
C LYS A 130 1.55 -2.66 -9.18
N GLU A 131 0.60 -2.15 -9.95
CA GLU A 131 -0.52 -2.98 -10.38
C GLU A 131 0.10 -4.26 -10.91
N THR A 132 -0.18 -5.36 -10.22
CA THR A 132 0.32 -6.66 -10.60
C THR A 132 -0.16 -6.91 -12.03
N SER A 133 0.77 -6.94 -12.98
CA SER A 133 0.41 -7.19 -14.39
C SER A 133 -0.35 -8.52 -14.49
N LYS A 134 -1.24 -8.69 -15.48
CA LYS A 134 -2.02 -9.94 -15.65
C LYS A 134 -1.10 -11.17 -15.61
N ASP A 135 0.06 -11.08 -16.26
CA ASP A 135 1.09 -12.13 -16.27
C ASP A 135 1.73 -12.39 -14.90
N GLU A 136 1.86 -11.38 -14.04
CA GLU A 136 2.32 -11.55 -12.66
C GLU A 136 1.21 -12.10 -11.75
N MET A 137 -0.04 -11.70 -11.96
CA MET A 137 -1.19 -12.24 -11.23
C MET A 137 -1.36 -13.73 -11.53
N ASP A 138 -1.20 -14.13 -12.79
CA ASP A 138 -1.23 -15.53 -13.21
C ASP A 138 -0.07 -16.31 -12.56
N LYS A 139 1.14 -15.74 -12.49
CA LYS A 139 2.27 -16.36 -11.76
C LYS A 139 1.99 -16.51 -10.27
N ILE A 140 1.37 -15.51 -9.64
CA ILE A 140 1.03 -15.56 -8.22
C ILE A 140 0.01 -16.66 -7.96
N ASN A 141 -1.07 -16.70 -8.76
CA ASN A 141 -2.12 -17.69 -8.61
C ASN A 141 -1.58 -19.11 -8.85
N ILE A 142 -0.81 -19.32 -9.93
CA ILE A 142 -0.18 -20.61 -10.24
C ILE A 142 0.71 -21.08 -9.10
N TRP A 143 1.57 -20.20 -8.58
CA TRP A 143 2.47 -20.59 -7.50
C TRP A 143 1.71 -20.94 -6.21
N LEU A 144 0.69 -20.15 -5.84
CA LEU A 144 -0.13 -20.43 -4.66
C LEU A 144 -0.91 -21.74 -4.82
N ASP A 145 -1.49 -21.99 -5.99
CA ASP A 145 -2.16 -23.25 -6.31
C ASP A 145 -1.22 -24.45 -6.20
N GLU A 146 -0.04 -24.37 -6.80
CA GLU A 146 0.98 -25.42 -6.77
C GLU A 146 1.50 -25.66 -5.36
N TYR A 147 1.80 -24.61 -4.60
CA TYR A 147 2.31 -24.70 -3.24
C TYR A 147 1.32 -25.41 -2.32
N ILE A 148 0.05 -24.97 -2.34
CA ILE A 148 -0.99 -25.56 -1.49
C ILE A 148 -1.30 -27.00 -1.91
N THR A 149 -1.36 -27.27 -3.22
CA THR A 149 -1.64 -28.63 -3.72
C THR A 149 -0.52 -29.61 -3.40
N ASN A 150 0.75 -29.20 -3.54
CA ASN A 150 1.89 -30.11 -3.45
C ASN A 150 2.49 -30.21 -2.05
N SER A 151 2.61 -29.10 -1.34
CA SER A 151 3.36 -29.03 -0.07
C SER A 151 2.43 -29.05 1.13
N PHE A 152 1.35 -28.29 1.07
CA PHE A 152 0.42 -28.16 2.18
C PHE A 152 -0.46 -29.41 2.34
N ASN A 153 -1.13 -29.87 1.27
CA ASN A 153 -2.04 -31.02 1.36
C ASN A 153 -1.34 -32.34 1.74
N LYS A 154 -0.02 -32.47 1.50
CA LYS A 154 0.73 -33.70 1.86
C LYS A 154 1.18 -33.75 3.31
N THR A 155 1.25 -32.60 3.98
CA THR A 155 1.88 -32.48 5.30
C THR A 155 0.87 -32.18 6.41
N ASN A 156 -0.36 -31.82 6.05
CA ASN A 156 -1.31 -31.33 7.04
C ASN A 156 -2.15 -32.43 7.70
N ALA A 157 -2.32 -32.28 9.01
CA ALA A 157 -3.11 -33.21 9.83
C ALA A 157 -4.63 -32.99 9.75
N TRP A 158 -5.07 -32.03 8.92
CA TRP A 158 -6.45 -31.58 8.84
C TRP A 158 -7.11 -32.11 7.56
N ASP A 159 -8.38 -32.51 7.67
CA ASP A 159 -9.19 -32.95 6.52
C ASP A 159 -9.76 -31.74 5.77
N VAL A 160 -8.93 -31.18 4.88
CA VAL A 160 -9.22 -29.98 4.11
C VAL A 160 -9.02 -30.22 2.61
N LYS A 161 -9.96 -29.73 1.82
CA LYS A 161 -9.90 -29.73 0.36
C LYS A 161 -9.63 -28.32 -0.13
N TYR A 162 -8.51 -28.14 -0.82
CA TYR A 162 -8.24 -26.89 -1.52
C TYR A 162 -9.14 -26.72 -2.74
N ILE A 163 -9.70 -25.52 -2.91
CA ILE A 163 -10.62 -25.18 -4.00
C ILE A 163 -9.95 -24.26 -5.03
N GLY A 164 -9.11 -23.33 -4.58
CA GLY A 164 -8.41 -22.38 -5.45
C GLY A 164 -8.13 -21.04 -4.79
N VAL A 165 -7.36 -20.21 -5.49
CA VAL A 165 -6.97 -18.87 -5.07
C VAL A 165 -7.70 -17.80 -5.89
N THR A 166 -7.97 -16.66 -5.27
CA THR A 166 -8.51 -15.48 -5.97
C THR A 166 -7.91 -14.21 -5.38
N GLN A 167 -7.51 -13.27 -6.22
CA GLN A 167 -7.19 -11.92 -5.78
C GLN A 167 -8.50 -11.19 -5.45
N THR A 168 -8.64 -10.76 -4.20
CA THR A 168 -9.85 -10.07 -3.73
C THR A 168 -9.71 -8.56 -3.82
N MET A 169 -8.49 -8.03 -3.79
CA MET A 169 -8.20 -6.61 -3.88
C MET A 169 -6.76 -6.41 -4.38
N SER A 170 -6.53 -5.46 -5.28
CA SER A 170 -5.19 -5.10 -5.77
C SER A 170 -4.65 -3.81 -5.15
N SER A 171 -5.53 -2.90 -4.75
CA SER A 171 -5.24 -1.61 -4.11
C SER A 171 -6.38 -1.23 -3.15
N PRO A 172 -6.12 -0.59 -1.99
CA PRO A 172 -4.82 -0.10 -1.50
C PRO A 172 -3.93 -1.17 -0.85
N VAL A 173 -4.48 -2.37 -0.62
CA VAL A 173 -3.80 -3.50 0.03
C VAL A 173 -3.94 -4.73 -0.86
N ASN A 174 -2.83 -5.23 -1.40
CA ASN A 174 -2.84 -6.35 -2.33
C ASN A 174 -3.19 -7.63 -1.57
N THR A 175 -4.39 -8.15 -1.80
CA THR A 175 -5.02 -9.17 -0.96
C THR A 175 -5.49 -10.38 -1.77
N TYR A 176 -5.02 -11.55 -1.37
CA TYR A 176 -5.41 -12.83 -1.95
C TYR A 176 -6.20 -13.69 -0.96
N MET A 177 -7.08 -14.53 -1.47
CA MET A 177 -7.92 -15.46 -0.72
C MET A 177 -7.70 -16.88 -1.21
N LEU A 178 -7.19 -17.74 -0.33
CA LEU A 178 -7.17 -19.19 -0.52
C LEU A 178 -8.50 -19.76 -0.05
N ASN A 179 -9.17 -20.51 -0.92
CA ASN A 179 -10.47 -21.10 -0.62
C ASN A 179 -10.30 -22.59 -0.32
N PHE A 180 -10.89 -23.02 0.79
CA PHE A 180 -10.89 -24.40 1.25
C PHE A 180 -12.31 -24.83 1.65
N ASP A 181 -12.56 -26.12 1.50
CA ASP A 181 -13.74 -26.81 2.03
C ASP A 181 -13.27 -27.86 3.04
N THR A 182 -14.05 -28.13 4.08
CA THR A 182 -13.66 -29.09 5.12
C THR A 182 -14.83 -29.91 5.61
N THR A 183 -14.53 -31.17 5.89
CA THR A 183 -15.38 -32.09 6.67
C THR A 183 -14.83 -32.33 8.08
N ASP A 184 -13.68 -31.71 8.44
CA ASP A 184 -13.07 -31.85 9.74
C ASP A 184 -13.86 -31.10 10.81
N LYS A 185 -14.53 -31.85 11.69
CA LYS A 185 -15.27 -31.30 12.83
C LYS A 185 -14.43 -30.42 13.75
N LYS A 186 -13.11 -30.59 13.78
CA LYS A 186 -12.19 -29.76 14.58
C LYS A 186 -11.96 -28.37 13.98
N LEU A 187 -12.24 -28.18 12.69
CA LEU A 187 -12.17 -26.90 11.99
C LEU A 187 -13.54 -26.25 11.78
N LEU A 188 -14.65 -26.93 12.10
CA LEU A 188 -15.96 -26.30 12.03
C LEU A 188 -16.11 -25.25 13.13
N SER A 189 -16.81 -24.18 12.85
CA SER A 189 -17.12 -23.16 13.86
C SER A 189 -18.14 -23.71 14.87
N LEU A 190 -18.02 -23.32 16.13
CA LEU A 190 -19.09 -23.47 17.11
C LEU A 190 -20.11 -22.33 16.92
N LYS A 191 -21.39 -22.70 16.93
CA LYS A 191 -22.51 -21.75 16.85
C LYS A 191 -22.62 -20.91 18.13
N ASN A 192 -23.33 -19.78 18.05
CA ASN A 192 -23.63 -18.87 19.16
C ASN A 192 -22.41 -18.20 19.83
N ALA A 193 -21.27 -18.10 19.13
CA ALA A 193 -20.07 -17.44 19.64
C ALA A 193 -20.22 -15.93 19.88
N ASP A 194 -21.31 -15.33 19.42
CA ASP A 194 -21.72 -13.95 19.70
C ASP A 194 -22.27 -13.77 21.14
N VAL A 195 -22.76 -14.84 21.76
CA VAL A 195 -23.35 -14.82 23.10
C VAL A 195 -22.71 -15.81 24.09
N ASP A 196 -21.98 -16.81 23.60
CA ASP A 196 -21.24 -17.80 24.40
C ASP A 196 -19.73 -17.56 24.31
N ALA A 197 -19.14 -17.07 25.40
CA ALA A 197 -17.72 -16.79 25.51
C ALA A 197 -16.84 -18.04 25.35
N PHE A 198 -17.31 -19.22 25.78
CA PHE A 198 -16.54 -20.46 25.61
C PHE A 198 -16.53 -20.90 24.15
N ALA A 199 -17.66 -20.76 23.45
CA ALA A 199 -17.73 -21.00 22.01
C ALA A 199 -16.85 -20.02 21.22
N PHE A 200 -16.83 -18.75 21.61
CA PHE A 200 -15.96 -17.73 21.04
C PHE A 200 -14.47 -18.10 21.18
N GLU A 201 -14.00 -18.37 22.39
CA GLU A 201 -12.60 -18.72 22.67
C GLU A 201 -12.16 -19.97 21.89
N GLN A 202 -13.03 -20.98 21.80
CA GLN A 202 -12.75 -22.16 20.99
C GLN A 202 -12.61 -21.84 19.50
N ASN A 203 -13.46 -20.98 18.95
CA ASN A 203 -13.36 -20.56 17.56
C ASN A 203 -12.06 -19.77 17.31
N ILE A 204 -11.69 -18.85 18.20
CA ILE A 204 -10.41 -18.11 18.11
C ILE A 204 -9.22 -19.07 18.15
N SER A 205 -9.22 -20.05 19.06
CA SER A 205 -8.18 -21.08 19.12
C SER A 205 -8.10 -21.92 17.84
N ARG A 206 -9.24 -22.29 17.24
CA ARG A 206 -9.29 -23.01 15.95
C ARG A 206 -8.72 -22.17 14.81
N ILE A 207 -9.12 -20.89 14.72
CA ILE A 207 -8.61 -19.93 13.73
C ILE A 207 -7.10 -19.75 13.87
N SER A 208 -6.60 -19.64 15.11
CA SER A 208 -5.17 -19.47 15.40
C SER A 208 -4.36 -20.71 15.02
N LYS A 209 -4.82 -21.91 15.38
CA LYS A 209 -4.17 -23.17 14.98
C LYS A 209 -4.14 -23.33 13.47
N TRP A 210 -5.26 -23.04 12.81
CA TRP A 210 -5.35 -23.05 11.35
C TRP A 210 -4.40 -22.03 10.71
N LYS A 211 -4.35 -20.80 11.25
CA LYS A 211 -3.41 -19.76 10.81
C LYS A 211 -1.99 -20.29 10.77
N ASN A 212 -1.55 -20.90 11.87
CA ASN A 212 -0.19 -21.40 12.00
C ASN A 212 0.12 -22.55 11.04
N SER A 213 -0.90 -23.30 10.59
CA SER A 213 -0.71 -24.34 9.58
C SER A 213 -0.40 -23.77 8.19
N PHE A 214 -1.11 -22.71 7.74
CA PHE A 214 -0.96 -22.20 6.36
C PHE A 214 -0.04 -20.97 6.23
N CYS A 215 0.10 -20.17 7.28
CA CYS A 215 0.98 -18.99 7.30
C CYS A 215 2.42 -19.43 7.60
N THR A 216 3.04 -20.07 6.62
CA THR A 216 4.40 -20.60 6.72
C THR A 216 5.45 -19.53 6.38
N LYS A 217 6.71 -19.77 6.75
CA LYS A 217 7.83 -18.91 6.34
C LYS A 217 7.91 -18.76 4.81
N GLU A 218 7.71 -19.85 4.07
CA GLU A 218 7.77 -19.85 2.61
C GLU A 218 6.66 -19.00 1.98
N ILE A 219 5.44 -19.07 2.55
CA ILE A 219 4.33 -18.17 2.18
C ILE A 219 4.68 -16.72 2.50
N SER A 220 5.24 -16.44 3.68
CA SER A 220 5.66 -15.09 4.06
C SER A 220 6.74 -14.53 3.13
N ASP A 221 7.78 -15.30 2.82
CA ASP A 221 8.84 -14.93 1.88
C ASP A 221 8.28 -14.66 0.48
N PHE A 222 7.33 -15.49 0.02
CA PHE A 222 6.63 -15.31 -1.24
C PHE A 222 5.78 -14.03 -1.27
N MET A 223 5.02 -13.77 -0.20
CA MET A 223 4.23 -12.55 -0.04
C MET A 223 5.10 -11.30 -0.09
N ILE A 224 6.30 -11.34 0.52
CA ILE A 224 7.28 -10.25 0.44
C ILE A 224 7.75 -10.05 -1.01
N LYS A 225 8.16 -11.14 -1.67
CA LYS A 225 8.69 -11.10 -3.05
C LYS A 225 7.69 -10.52 -4.05
N TYR A 226 6.42 -10.87 -3.92
CA TYR A 226 5.35 -10.47 -4.84
C TYR A 226 4.51 -9.30 -4.34
N SER A 227 4.93 -8.65 -3.25
CA SER A 227 4.20 -7.51 -2.66
C SER A 227 2.72 -7.84 -2.39
N ILE A 228 2.45 -9.04 -1.87
CA ILE A 228 1.14 -9.42 -1.35
C ILE A 228 1.11 -8.98 0.11
N ASP A 229 0.23 -8.05 0.43
CA ASP A 229 0.16 -7.49 1.79
C ASP A 229 -0.59 -8.43 2.74
N VAL A 230 -1.66 -9.06 2.23
CA VAL A 230 -2.56 -9.90 3.01
C VAL A 230 -2.92 -11.17 2.25
N LEU A 231 -2.80 -12.31 2.93
CA LEU A 231 -3.27 -13.59 2.43
C LEU A 231 -4.30 -14.15 3.41
N HIS A 232 -5.54 -14.26 2.95
CA HIS A 232 -6.62 -14.88 3.69
C HIS A 232 -6.73 -16.36 3.35
N SER A 233 -7.17 -17.15 4.32
CA SER A 233 -7.63 -18.51 4.14
C SER A 233 -9.09 -18.59 4.60
N LYS A 234 -9.98 -18.92 3.67
CA LYS A 234 -11.40 -19.13 3.92
C LYS A 234 -11.70 -20.61 4.02
N ILE A 235 -12.22 -21.04 5.16
CA ILE A 235 -12.73 -22.39 5.37
C ILE A 235 -14.25 -22.38 5.26
N SER A 236 -14.78 -23.23 4.39
CA SER A 236 -16.21 -23.49 4.27
C SER A 236 -16.53 -24.94 4.59
N ASN A 237 -17.79 -25.25 4.89
CA ASN A 237 -18.33 -26.60 4.94
C ASN A 237 -19.64 -26.60 4.17
N ASN A 238 -19.73 -27.38 3.09
CA ASN A 238 -20.93 -27.44 2.23
C ASN A 238 -21.38 -26.05 1.75
N GLY A 239 -20.41 -25.16 1.47
CA GLY A 239 -20.67 -23.79 1.04
C GLY A 239 -20.95 -22.79 2.17
N GLU A 240 -21.15 -23.23 3.41
CA GLU A 240 -21.30 -22.33 4.56
C GLU A 240 -19.94 -21.92 5.13
N LEU A 241 -19.71 -20.60 5.23
CA LEU A 241 -18.51 -20.05 5.83
C LEU A 241 -18.37 -20.49 7.29
N GLN A 242 -17.22 -21.07 7.64
CA GLN A 242 -16.90 -21.41 9.02
C GLN A 242 -16.08 -20.30 9.67
N PHE A 243 -14.94 -19.95 9.07
CA PHE A 243 -14.14 -18.80 9.47
C PHE A 243 -13.15 -18.39 8.38
N ILE A 244 -12.59 -17.20 8.57
CA ILE A 244 -11.47 -16.68 7.80
C ILE A 244 -10.28 -16.52 8.74
N SER A 245 -9.11 -16.93 8.28
CA SER A 245 -7.84 -16.67 8.96
C SER A 245 -6.93 -15.84 8.07
N THR A 246 -6.07 -15.01 8.69
CA THR A 246 -5.30 -13.98 7.98
C THR A 246 -3.82 -14.10 8.27
N CYS A 247 -3.02 -14.20 7.20
CA CYS A 247 -1.57 -14.09 7.20
C CYS A 247 -1.19 -12.72 6.65
N TYR A 248 -0.34 -11.98 7.36
CA TYR A 248 0.16 -10.68 6.91
C TYR A 248 1.59 -10.84 6.40
N LYS A 249 1.95 -10.03 5.41
CA LYS A 249 3.32 -9.95 4.88
C LYS A 249 4.32 -9.76 6.03
N GLY A 250 5.38 -10.57 6.04
CA GLY A 250 6.41 -10.50 7.08
C GLY A 250 6.00 -11.03 8.45
N SER A 251 4.85 -11.70 8.57
CA SER A 251 4.45 -12.39 9.80
C SER A 251 5.05 -13.80 9.84
N TYR A 252 6.33 -13.90 10.19
CA TYR A 252 6.95 -15.16 10.64
C TYR A 252 8.17 -14.89 11.51
#